data_AF-A0A5F2HVZ9-F1
#
_entry.id   AF-A0A5F2HVZ9-F1
#
_cell.length_a   1.000
_cell.length_b   1.000
_cell.length_c   1.000
_cell.angle_alpha   90.00
_cell.angle_beta   90.00
_cell.angle_gamma   90.00
#
_symmetry.space_group_name_H-M   'P 1'
#
loop_
_entity.id
_entity.type
_entity.pdbx_description
1 polymer ?
#
loop_
_entity_poly.entity_id
_entity_poly.type
_entity_poly.pdbx_seq_one_letter_code
_entity_poly.pdbx_strand_id
1 'polypeptide(L)'
;MPPRSAEVSRKTKETEISVSVHVDGKGKAEISTGVGFFDHMLDQLSRHSLIDMTINAKGDLHIDDHHTVEDTGIAIGQALSQALGDRRGIMRYASLDLAMDETLTRAAIDVSGR
;
A
#
# COMPACT_ATOMS: atom_id res chain seq x y z
N MET A 1 -16.45 -11.52 -11.84
CA MET A 1 -15.35 -11.93 -10.94
C MET A 1 -15.67 -11.41 -9.55
N PRO A 2 -15.26 -12.10 -8.47
CA PRO A 2 -15.34 -11.53 -7.13
C PRO A 2 -14.52 -10.21 -7.06
N PRO A 3 -14.89 -9.28 -6.17
CA PRO A 3 -14.14 -8.04 -5.99
C PRO A 3 -12.69 -8.33 -5.60
N ARG A 4 -11.73 -7.62 -6.21
CA ARG A 4 -10.30 -7.73 -5.89
C ARG A 4 -10.00 -6.89 -4.64
N SER A 5 -10.32 -7.46 -3.49
CA SER A 5 -10.12 -6.83 -2.19
C SER A 5 -9.55 -7.81 -1.17
N ALA A 6 -8.81 -7.30 -0.20
CA ALA A 6 -8.30 -8.07 0.91
C ALA A 6 -8.13 -7.19 2.14
N GLU A 7 -8.20 -7.83 3.30
CA GLU A 7 -7.91 -7.23 4.60
C GLU A 7 -6.84 -8.07 5.30
N VAL A 8 -5.83 -7.40 5.84
CA VAL A 8 -4.71 -8.01 6.54
C VAL A 8 -4.52 -7.29 7.87
N SER A 9 -4.47 -8.08 8.94
CA SER A 9 -4.06 -7.63 10.26
C SER A 9 -2.74 -8.28 10.64
N ARG A 10 -1.79 -7.47 11.09
CA ARG A 10 -0.44 -7.91 11.47
C ARG A 10 -0.11 -7.35 12.85
N LYS A 11 0.40 -8.20 13.74
CA LYS A 11 0.80 -7.80 15.09
C LYS A 11 2.15 -8.42 15.46
N THR A 12 3.06 -7.58 15.93
CA THR A 12 4.37 -7.97 16.49
C THR A 12 4.50 -7.41 17.91
N LYS A 13 5.72 -7.37 18.45
CA LYS A 13 5.96 -6.68 19.73
C LYS A 13 6.06 -5.17 19.52
N GLU A 14 6.47 -4.77 18.33
CA GLU A 14 6.78 -3.41 17.91
C GLU A 14 5.52 -2.70 17.39
N THR A 15 4.68 -3.39 16.61
CA THR A 15 3.54 -2.78 15.91
C THR A 15 2.24 -3.61 15.94
N GLU A 16 1.11 -2.92 15.74
CA GLU A 16 -0.21 -3.47 15.47
C GLU A 16 -0.82 -2.72 14.28
N ILE A 17 -1.09 -3.43 13.19
CA ILE A 17 -1.42 -2.86 11.89
C ILE A 17 -2.64 -3.56 11.30
N SER A 18 -3.58 -2.79 10.76
CA SER A 18 -4.64 -3.28 9.89
C SER A 18 -4.62 -2.53 8.54
N VAL A 19 -4.74 -3.30 7.46
CA VAL A 19 -4.77 -2.80 6.09
C VAL A 19 -5.93 -3.44 5.35
N SER A 20 -6.76 -2.62 4.70
CA SER A 20 -7.75 -3.05 3.72
C SER A 20 -7.44 -2.38 2.38
N VAL A 21 -7.51 -3.17 1.30
CA VAL A 21 -7.34 -2.68 -0.07
C VAL A 21 -8.49 -3.13 -0.96
N HIS A 22 -8.88 -2.26 -1.89
CA HIS A 22 -9.78 -2.61 -3.00
C HIS A 22 -9.16 -2.13 -4.32
N VAL A 23 -8.65 -3.08 -5.12
CA VAL A 23 -7.83 -2.81 -6.30
C VAL A 23 -8.63 -2.10 -7.41
N ASP A 24 -9.93 -2.37 -7.50
CA ASP A 24 -10.86 -1.79 -8.48
C ASP A 24 -11.57 -0.53 -7.94
N GLY A 25 -10.87 0.26 -7.13
CA GLY A 25 -11.43 1.39 -6.39
C GLY A 25 -11.55 2.71 -7.17
N LYS A 26 -11.59 3.80 -6.40
CA LYS A 26 -11.62 5.18 -6.90
C LYS A 26 -10.53 6.07 -6.29
N GLY A 27 -9.57 5.47 -5.58
CA GLY A 27 -8.50 6.16 -4.85
C GLY A 27 -8.99 6.85 -3.58
N LYS A 28 -9.90 6.21 -2.84
CA LYS A 28 -10.30 6.64 -1.49
C LYS A 28 -9.26 6.19 -0.48
N ALA A 29 -8.92 7.06 0.46
CA ALA A 29 -7.89 6.80 1.45
C ALA A 29 -8.37 7.16 2.86
N GLU A 30 -8.17 6.24 3.80
CA GLU A 30 -8.28 6.47 5.24
C GLU A 30 -7.00 5.93 5.89
N ILE A 31 -6.02 6.80 6.11
CA ILE A 31 -4.66 6.39 6.49
C ILE A 31 -4.28 7.06 7.81
N SER A 32 -3.86 6.24 8.77
CA SER A 32 -3.35 6.68 10.07
C SER A 32 -2.24 5.75 10.52
N THR A 33 -0.99 6.09 10.17
CA THR A 33 0.19 5.34 10.64
C THR A 33 0.85 5.97 11.86
N GLY A 34 0.53 7.23 12.14
CA GLY A 34 1.22 8.04 13.14
C GLY A 34 2.47 8.75 12.60
N VAL A 35 2.86 8.49 11.35
CA VAL A 35 3.99 9.14 10.65
C VAL A 35 3.44 10.00 9.51
N GLY A 36 3.25 11.30 9.77
CA GLY A 36 2.49 12.17 8.86
C GLY A 36 3.01 12.27 7.41
N PHE A 37 4.34 12.20 7.21
CA PHE A 37 4.89 12.19 5.85
C PHE A 37 4.60 10.87 5.13
N PHE A 38 4.63 9.74 5.84
CA PHE A 38 4.31 8.44 5.27
C PHE A 38 2.80 8.33 4.96
N ASP A 39 1.94 8.86 5.84
CA ASP A 39 0.50 8.99 5.58
C ASP A 39 0.24 9.75 4.27
N HIS A 40 0.96 10.86 4.06
CA HIS A 40 0.87 11.63 2.82
C HIS A 40 1.32 10.82 1.59
N MET A 41 2.40 10.05 1.67
CA MET A 41 2.86 9.21 0.56
C MET A 41 1.85 8.10 0.22
N LEU A 42 1.25 7.47 1.22
CA LEU A 42 0.24 6.44 1.03
C LEU A 42 -1.07 7.01 0.46
N ASP A 43 -1.43 8.24 0.82
CA ASP A 43 -2.57 8.95 0.23
C ASP A 43 -2.34 9.19 -1.28
N GLN A 44 -1.13 9.64 -1.66
CA GLN A 44 -0.77 9.78 -3.08
C GLN A 44 -0.80 8.44 -3.81
N LEU A 45 -0.31 7.36 -3.18
CA LEU A 45 -0.36 6.03 -3.75
C LEU A 45 -1.81 5.58 -4.02
N SER A 46 -2.72 5.72 -3.05
CA SER A 46 -4.15 5.43 -3.21
C SER A 46 -4.76 6.28 -4.33
N ARG A 47 -4.56 7.59 -4.27
CA ARG A 47 -5.12 8.58 -5.21
C ARG A 47 -4.74 8.31 -6.66
N HIS A 48 -3.47 8.01 -6.92
CA HIS A 48 -2.95 7.87 -8.29
C HIS A 48 -3.03 6.44 -8.83
N SER A 49 -3.08 5.41 -7.97
CA SER A 49 -3.34 4.04 -8.39
C SER A 49 -4.83 3.73 -8.56
N LEU A 50 -5.71 4.59 -8.02
CA LEU A 50 -7.15 4.38 -7.86
C LEU A 50 -7.52 3.21 -6.93
N ILE A 51 -6.55 2.65 -6.20
CA ILE A 51 -6.81 1.60 -5.21
C ILE A 51 -7.39 2.27 -3.97
N ASP A 52 -8.55 1.82 -3.50
CA ASP A 52 -9.06 2.29 -2.20
C ASP A 52 -8.24 1.63 -1.08
N MET A 53 -7.80 2.41 -0.09
CA MET A 53 -6.94 1.96 1.01
C MET A 53 -7.45 2.46 2.37
N THR A 54 -7.61 1.55 3.33
CA THR A 54 -7.80 1.87 4.74
C THR A 54 -6.63 1.28 5.52
N ILE A 55 -5.85 2.12 6.20
CA ILE A 55 -4.62 1.72 6.89
C ILE A 55 -4.63 2.32 8.29
N ASN A 56 -4.54 1.47 9.32
CA ASN A 56 -4.32 1.90 10.70
C ASN A 56 -3.07 1.21 11.23
N ALA A 57 -2.11 1.97 11.72
CA ALA A 57 -0.93 1.45 12.40
C ALA A 57 -0.76 2.09 13.77
N LYS A 58 -0.38 1.26 14.73
CA LYS A 58 0.15 1.68 16.03
C LYS A 58 1.50 1.02 16.19
N GLY A 59 2.55 1.81 16.29
CA GLY A 59 3.89 1.30 16.50
C GLY A 59 4.64 2.01 17.61
N ASP A 60 5.87 1.57 17.82
CA ASP A 60 6.81 2.04 18.82
C ASP A 60 7.53 3.35 18.41
N LEU A 61 6.76 4.34 17.94
CA LEU A 61 7.24 5.65 17.44
C LEU A 61 8.11 6.47 18.41
N HIS A 62 8.18 6.06 19.68
CA HIS A 62 9.07 6.64 20.67
C HIS A 62 10.52 6.16 20.53
N ILE A 63 10.76 5.07 19.79
CA ILE A 63 12.08 4.57 19.39
C ILE A 63 12.48 5.27 18.08
N ASP A 64 11.78 4.95 16.99
CA ASP A 64 11.81 5.64 15.69
C ASP A 64 10.59 5.24 14.84
N ASP A 65 10.53 5.65 13.57
CA ASP A 65 9.46 5.30 12.63
C ASP A 65 9.68 3.98 11.87
N HIS A 66 10.84 3.35 12.03
CA HIS A 66 11.30 2.25 11.17
C HIS A 66 10.33 1.07 11.17
N HIS A 67 10.03 0.52 12.34
CA HIS A 67 9.14 -0.65 12.45
C HIS A 67 7.74 -0.32 11.96
N THR A 68 7.23 0.88 12.26
CA THR A 68 5.89 1.31 11.82
C THR A 68 5.81 1.37 10.30
N VAL A 69 6.80 1.96 9.64
CA VAL A 69 6.84 2.08 8.18
C VAL A 69 7.06 0.72 7.52
N GLU A 70 8.01 -0.08 8.00
CA GLU A 70 8.33 -1.41 7.50
C GLU A 70 7.11 -2.34 7.59
N ASP A 71 6.54 -2.47 8.78
CA ASP A 71 5.47 -3.41 9.03
C ASP A 71 4.17 -3.02 8.30
N THR A 72 3.95 -1.71 8.10
CA THR A 72 2.85 -1.20 7.26
C THR A 72 3.07 -1.61 5.81
N GLY A 73 4.29 -1.43 5.28
CA GLY A 73 4.66 -1.87 3.94
C GLY A 73 4.46 -3.38 3.73
N ILE A 74 4.85 -4.20 4.72
CA ILE A 74 4.62 -5.65 4.69
C ILE A 74 3.12 -5.97 4.62
N ALA A 75 2.30 -5.35 5.47
CA ALA A 75 0.86 -5.58 5.50
C ALA A 75 0.17 -5.15 4.19
N ILE A 76 0.57 -4.01 3.59
CA ILE A 76 0.10 -3.57 2.28
C ILE A 76 0.46 -4.59 1.20
N GLY A 77 1.71 -5.05 1.15
CA GLY A 77 2.15 -6.04 0.17
C GLY A 77 1.37 -7.36 0.27
N GLN A 78 1.10 -7.82 1.49
CA GLN A 78 0.27 -9.00 1.75
C GLN A 78 -1.17 -8.79 1.26
N ALA A 79 -1.79 -7.66 1.59
CA ALA A 79 -3.15 -7.34 1.19
C ALA A 79 -3.28 -7.25 -0.35
N LEU A 80 -2.34 -6.57 -1.03
CA LEU A 80 -2.32 -6.50 -2.50
C LEU A 80 -2.16 -7.90 -3.13
N SER A 81 -1.25 -8.74 -2.61
CA SER A 81 -1.08 -10.09 -3.15
C SER A 81 -2.33 -10.95 -2.97
N GLN A 82 -3.02 -10.85 -1.83
CA GLN A 82 -4.29 -11.55 -1.59
C GLN A 82 -5.39 -11.05 -2.52
N ALA A 83 -5.53 -9.73 -2.67
CA ALA A 83 -6.54 -9.10 -3.52
C ALA A 83 -6.35 -9.42 -5.01
N LEU A 84 -5.10 -9.61 -5.45
CA LEU A 84 -4.76 -9.99 -6.83
C LEU A 84 -4.99 -11.48 -7.13
N GLY A 85 -5.13 -12.32 -6.11
CA GLY A 85 -5.45 -13.75 -6.26
C GLY A 85 -4.52 -14.48 -7.23
N ASP A 86 -5.11 -15.19 -8.20
CA ASP A 86 -4.38 -15.94 -9.23
C ASP A 86 -3.80 -15.06 -10.35
N ARG A 87 -4.05 -13.74 -10.30
CA ARG A 87 -3.53 -12.71 -11.22
C ARG A 87 -3.92 -12.96 -12.68
N ARG A 88 -5.00 -13.70 -12.93
CA ARG A 88 -5.45 -13.94 -14.31
C ARG A 88 -6.12 -12.71 -14.91
N GLY A 89 -5.77 -12.42 -16.16
CA GLY A 89 -6.41 -11.36 -16.94
C GLY A 89 -6.00 -9.92 -16.58
N ILE A 90 -5.00 -9.72 -15.72
CA ILE A 90 -4.51 -8.39 -15.39
C ILE A 90 -3.50 -7.87 -16.43
N MET A 91 -3.35 -6.55 -16.51
CA MET A 91 -2.16 -5.94 -17.10
C MET A 91 -0.96 -6.21 -16.20
N ARG A 92 -0.24 -7.30 -16.50
CA ARG A 92 0.84 -7.81 -15.64
C ARG A 92 2.06 -6.89 -15.56
N TYR A 93 2.36 -6.19 -16.64
CA TYR A 93 3.52 -5.30 -16.75
C TYR A 93 3.06 -3.87 -16.98
N ALA A 94 3.69 -2.94 -16.27
CA ALA A 94 3.50 -1.51 -16.50
C ALA A 94 4.78 -0.76 -16.14
N SER A 95 5.00 0.36 -16.81
CA SER A 95 6.03 1.33 -16.44
C SER A 95 5.48 2.75 -16.60
N LEU A 96 5.89 3.64 -15.71
CA LEU A 96 5.48 5.04 -15.74
C LEU A 96 6.66 5.93 -15.33
N ASP A 97 6.78 7.05 -16.03
CA ASP A 97 7.63 8.17 -15.67
C ASP A 97 6.74 9.26 -15.06
N LEU A 98 7.10 9.77 -13.89
CA LEU A 98 6.34 10.80 -13.19
C LEU A 98 7.26 11.96 -12.81
N ALA A 99 6.95 13.14 -13.36
CA ALA A 99 7.60 14.39 -13.01
C ALA A 99 6.81 15.13 -11.94
N MET A 100 7.52 15.65 -10.94
CA MET A 100 7.01 16.59 -9.94
C MET A 100 8.03 17.71 -9.80
N ASP A 101 7.65 18.91 -10.24
CA ASP A 101 8.54 20.06 -10.42
C ASP A 101 9.80 19.71 -11.23
N GLU A 102 11.01 19.89 -10.69
CA GLU A 102 12.27 19.55 -11.34
C GLU A 102 12.66 18.06 -11.25
N THR A 103 11.93 17.28 -10.44
CA THR A 103 12.26 15.87 -10.17
C THR A 103 11.53 14.93 -11.12
N LEU A 104 12.26 13.99 -11.73
CA LEU A 104 11.70 12.90 -12.52
C LEU A 104 11.94 11.55 -11.83
N THR A 105 10.87 10.80 -11.61
CA THR A 105 10.92 9.44 -11.07
C THR A 105 10.39 8.43 -12.09
N ARG A 106 10.81 7.16 -11.97
CA ARG A 106 10.36 6.07 -12.81
C ARG A 106 10.08 4.83 -11.97
N ALA A 107 8.97 4.17 -12.24
CA ALA A 107 8.66 2.86 -11.69
C ALA A 107 8.29 1.88 -12.82
N ALA A 108 8.77 0.64 -12.71
CA ALA A 108 8.39 -0.46 -13.59
C ALA A 108 8.04 -1.68 -12.74
N ILE A 109 6.88 -2.27 -12.99
CA ILE A 109 6.31 -3.37 -12.21
C ILE A 109 6.05 -4.57 -13.13
N ASP A 110 6.51 -5.74 -12.72
CA ASP A 110 6.05 -7.06 -13.17
C ASP A 110 5.33 -7.71 -11.97
N VAL A 111 4.03 -7.94 -12.07
CA VAL A 111 3.25 -8.67 -11.04
C VAL A 111 3.56 -10.17 -11.11
N SER A 112 4.81 -10.50 -10.77
CA SER A 112 5.48 -11.74 -11.15
C SER A 112 5.31 -12.87 -10.14
N GLY A 113 5.21 -12.52 -8.84
CA GLY A 113 5.15 -13.49 -7.75
C GLY A 113 6.52 -13.95 -7.25
N ARG A 114 7.59 -13.24 -7.62
CA ARG A 114 8.93 -13.37 -7.04
C ARG A 114 9.19 -12.24 -6.06
#